data_AF-A0A7V6G7M0-F1
#
_entry.id   AF-A0A7V6G7M0-F1
#
_cell.length_a   1.000
_cell.length_b   1.000
_cell.length_c   1.000
_cell.angle_alpha   90.00
_cell.angle_beta   90.00
_cell.angle_gamma   90.00
#
_symmetry.space_group_name_H-M   'P 1'
#
loop_
_entity.id
_entity.type
_entity.pdbx_description
1 polymer ?
#
loop_
_entity_poly.entity_id
_entity_poly.type
_entity_poly.pdbx_seq_one_letter_code
_entity_poly.pdbx_strand_id
1 'polypeptide(L)'
;MKTSLLLSKINYFIIAVLLFSSFTLTAQPKRELRSTWMTTAWNNDWPSQKGTTSTTQTAQKNELIGYLNQLKENNFNALYLQIRSMADAFYPSSYEPWSSYVSGTRGTSPGWDPLKFAIEECHKRGMEFHAWIN
;
A
#
# COMPACT_ATOMS: atom_id res chain seq x y z
N MET A 1 -27.23 -21.39 -52.69
CA MET A 1 -28.12 -20.91 -51.61
C MET A 1 -27.69 -21.30 -50.19
N LYS A 2 -27.15 -22.52 -49.95
CA LYS A 2 -26.72 -22.95 -48.59
C LYS A 2 -25.44 -22.27 -48.07
N THR A 3 -24.53 -21.89 -48.95
CA THR A 3 -23.23 -21.27 -48.61
C THR A 3 -23.34 -19.82 -48.11
N SER A 4 -24.25 -19.00 -48.66
CA SER A 4 -24.43 -17.62 -48.17
C SER A 4 -25.11 -17.55 -46.78
N LEU A 5 -25.95 -18.55 -46.47
CA LEU A 5 -26.57 -18.68 -45.15
C LEU A 5 -25.57 -19.09 -44.06
N LEU A 6 -24.52 -19.83 -44.43
CA LEU A 6 -23.46 -20.24 -43.51
C LEU A 6 -22.52 -19.05 -43.21
N LEU A 7 -22.16 -18.28 -44.23
CA LEU A 7 -21.32 -17.08 -44.10
C LEU A 7 -21.98 -15.99 -43.26
N SER A 8 -23.29 -15.78 -43.41
CA SER A 8 -24.03 -14.83 -42.56
C SER A 8 -24.08 -15.26 -41.10
N LYS A 9 -24.27 -16.55 -40.80
CA LYS A 9 -24.22 -17.08 -39.43
C LYS A 9 -22.85 -16.92 -38.78
N ILE A 10 -21.77 -17.13 -39.53
CA ILE A 10 -20.40 -16.90 -39.07
C ILE A 10 -20.18 -15.41 -38.76
N ASN A 11 -20.68 -14.50 -39.60
CA ASN A 11 -20.57 -13.06 -39.36
C ASN A 11 -21.33 -12.62 -38.10
N TYR A 12 -22.56 -13.11 -37.87
CA TYR A 12 -23.30 -12.82 -36.64
C TYR A 12 -22.60 -13.36 -35.39
N PHE A 13 -21.98 -14.54 -35.49
CA PHE A 13 -21.20 -15.10 -34.39
C PHE A 13 -19.96 -14.25 -34.07
N ILE A 14 -19.22 -13.81 -35.08
CA ILE A 14 -18.06 -12.91 -34.89
C ILE A 14 -18.48 -11.57 -34.29
N ILE A 15 -19.59 -10.98 -34.77
CA ILE A 15 -20.14 -9.73 -34.21
C ILE A 15 -20.54 -9.92 -32.74
N ALA A 16 -21.20 -11.04 -32.40
CA ALA A 16 -21.58 -11.35 -31.03
C ALA A 16 -20.36 -11.51 -30.10
N VAL A 17 -19.28 -12.16 -30.57
CA VAL A 17 -18.02 -12.31 -29.83
C VAL A 17 -17.36 -10.95 -29.60
N LEU A 18 -17.25 -10.11 -30.64
CA LEU A 18 -16.66 -8.76 -30.55
C LEU A 18 -17.44 -7.84 -29.60
N LEU A 19 -18.77 -7.89 -29.65
CA LEU A 19 -19.63 -7.14 -28.73
C LEU A 19 -19.46 -7.62 -27.28
N PHE A 20 -19.38 -8.93 -27.04
CA PHE A 20 -19.15 -9.48 -25.69
C PHE A 20 -17.78 -9.09 -25.11
N SER A 21 -16.71 -9.13 -25.92
CA SER A 21 -15.36 -8.74 -25.47
C SER A 21 -15.22 -7.26 -25.11
N SER A 22 -16.08 -6.40 -25.69
CA SER A 22 -16.06 -4.96 -25.42
C SER A 22 -16.65 -4.61 -24.05
N PHE A 23 -17.60 -5.41 -23.54
CA PHE A 23 -18.20 -5.22 -22.21
C PHE A 23 -17.26 -5.63 -21.05
N THR A 24 -16.32 -6.53 -21.28
CA THR A 24 -15.35 -6.95 -20.25
C THR A 24 -14.24 -5.94 -19.99
N LEU A 25 -13.93 -5.05 -20.95
CA LEU A 25 -12.82 -4.11 -20.82
C LEU A 25 -13.13 -2.93 -19.88
N THR A 26 -14.41 -2.62 -19.66
CA THR A 26 -14.84 -1.49 -18.83
C THR A 26 -14.81 -1.76 -17.32
N ALA A 27 -14.58 -3.00 -16.91
CA ALA A 27 -14.60 -3.40 -15.49
C ALA A 27 -13.24 -3.30 -14.78
N GLN A 28 -12.14 -3.07 -15.52
CA GLN A 28 -10.80 -3.03 -14.92
C GLN A 28 -10.41 -1.60 -14.49
N PRO A 29 -9.76 -1.44 -13.33
CA PRO A 29 -9.30 -0.13 -12.88
C PRO A 29 -8.29 0.45 -13.88
N LYS A 30 -8.33 1.78 -14.06
CA LYS A 30 -7.47 2.50 -15.02
C LYS A 30 -5.98 2.29 -14.76
N ARG A 31 -5.60 1.96 -13.52
CA ARG A 31 -4.24 1.55 -13.14
C ARG A 31 -4.31 0.31 -12.25
N GLU A 32 -3.41 -0.63 -12.49
CA GLU A 32 -3.18 -1.78 -11.63
C GLU A 32 -2.60 -1.32 -10.28
N LEU A 33 -3.13 -1.85 -9.18
CA LEU A 33 -2.57 -1.67 -7.84
C LEU A 33 -1.39 -2.64 -7.65
N ARG A 34 -0.22 -2.12 -7.30
CA ARG A 34 1.00 -2.90 -7.02
C ARG A 34 1.53 -2.45 -5.67
N SER A 35 1.11 -3.17 -4.63
CA SER A 35 1.30 -2.74 -3.24
C SER A 35 1.83 -3.86 -2.35
N THR A 36 2.45 -3.48 -1.25
CA THR A 36 2.76 -4.39 -0.14
C THR A 36 2.06 -3.94 1.13
N TRP A 37 1.81 -4.91 2.01
CA TRP A 37 1.53 -4.66 3.42
C TRP A 37 2.84 -4.53 4.18
N MET A 38 2.89 -3.61 5.14
CA MET A 38 4.01 -3.43 6.05
C MET A 38 3.46 -3.41 7.48
N THR A 39 3.72 -4.49 8.18
CA THR A 39 3.21 -4.81 9.51
C THR A 39 4.10 -4.19 10.58
N THR A 40 3.47 -3.46 11.49
CA THR A 40 4.16 -2.87 12.65
C THR A 40 3.97 -3.69 13.92
N ALA A 41 2.90 -4.50 13.99
CA ALA A 41 2.68 -5.45 15.06
C ALA A 41 3.89 -6.39 15.21
N TRP A 42 4.36 -6.52 16.45
CA TRP A 42 5.56 -7.29 16.81
C TRP A 42 6.84 -6.87 16.07
N ASN A 43 6.85 -5.70 15.41
CA ASN A 43 7.96 -5.25 14.56
C ASN A 43 8.28 -6.24 13.43
N ASN A 44 7.26 -6.93 12.88
CA ASN A 44 7.45 -7.95 11.85
C ASN A 44 8.14 -7.42 10.59
N ASP A 45 7.70 -6.26 10.09
CA ASP A 45 8.30 -5.64 8.90
C ASP A 45 9.04 -4.34 9.25
N TRP A 46 8.40 -3.43 9.99
CA TRP A 46 9.01 -2.15 10.34
C TRP A 46 8.42 -1.58 11.64
N PRO A 47 9.21 -0.87 12.48
CA PRO A 47 10.66 -0.74 12.41
C PRO A 47 11.41 -1.90 13.07
N SER A 48 12.63 -2.23 12.63
CA SER A 48 13.46 -3.26 13.27
C SER A 48 13.95 -2.86 14.66
N GLN A 49 14.13 -1.56 14.89
CA GLN A 49 14.56 -1.01 16.18
C GLN A 49 13.47 -0.14 16.79
N LYS A 50 13.32 -0.24 18.11
CA LYS A 50 12.38 0.54 18.92
C LYS A 50 13.15 1.47 19.83
N GLY A 51 12.63 2.68 20.05
CA GLY A 51 13.26 3.61 20.98
C GLY A 51 12.96 5.06 20.68
N THR A 52 13.44 5.92 21.58
CA THR A 52 13.20 7.37 21.54
C THR A 52 14.46 8.18 21.24
N THR A 53 15.64 7.54 21.16
CA THR A 53 16.91 8.23 20.90
C THR A 53 16.97 8.74 19.46
N SER A 54 17.67 9.86 19.23
CA SER A 54 17.87 10.41 17.87
C SER A 54 18.51 9.41 16.91
N THR A 55 19.43 8.57 17.40
CA THR A 55 20.04 7.48 16.64
C THR A 55 18.99 6.46 16.20
N THR A 56 18.12 6.01 17.11
CA THR A 56 17.03 5.08 16.78
C THR A 56 16.03 5.69 15.80
N GLN A 57 15.62 6.94 16.02
CA GLN A 57 14.71 7.65 15.09
C GLN A 57 15.31 7.73 13.68
N THR A 58 16.61 8.01 13.58
CA THR A 58 17.32 8.06 12.30
C THR A 58 17.37 6.69 11.64
N ALA A 59 17.64 5.63 12.41
CA ALA A 59 17.63 4.26 11.91
C ALA A 59 16.25 3.85 11.37
N GLN A 60 15.17 4.12 12.11
CA GLN A 60 13.79 3.85 11.69
C GLN A 60 13.43 4.56 10.38
N LYS A 61 13.80 5.84 10.25
CA LYS A 61 13.57 6.64 9.03
C LYS A 61 14.34 6.10 7.83
N ASN A 62 15.63 5.81 8.02
CA ASN A 62 16.49 5.28 6.96
C ASN A 62 16.04 3.90 6.50
N GLU A 63 15.58 3.06 7.43
CA GLU A 63 15.00 1.76 7.12
C GLU A 63 13.74 1.89 6.25
N LEU A 64 12.80 2.76 6.64
CA LEU A 64 11.59 2.99 5.84
C LEU A 64 11.93 3.54 4.45
N ILE A 65 12.87 4.50 4.37
CA ILE A 65 13.40 5.01 3.09
C ILE A 65 13.96 3.87 2.24
N GLY A 66 14.71 2.95 2.85
CA GLY A 66 15.27 1.78 2.19
C GLY A 66 14.19 0.88 1.58
N TYR A 67 13.16 0.54 2.36
CA TYR A 67 12.02 -0.24 1.85
C TYR A 67 11.30 0.49 0.71
N LEU A 68 11.02 1.78 0.87
CA LEU A 68 10.33 2.55 -0.17
C LEU A 68 11.15 2.67 -1.46
N ASN A 69 12.48 2.77 -1.37
CA ASN A 69 13.35 2.74 -2.54
C ASN A 69 13.27 1.38 -3.25
N GLN A 70 13.37 0.28 -2.52
CA GLN A 70 13.24 -1.07 -3.09
C GLN A 70 11.88 -1.29 -3.74
N LEU A 71 10.79 -0.86 -3.09
CA LEU A 71 9.45 -0.94 -3.66
C LEU A 71 9.36 -0.16 -4.96
N LYS A 72 9.92 1.07 -5.00
CA LYS A 72 9.95 1.88 -6.20
C LYS A 72 10.74 1.23 -7.34
N GLU A 73 11.92 0.69 -7.04
CA GLU A 73 12.78 -0.05 -7.99
C GLU A 73 12.07 -1.28 -8.56
N ASN A 74 11.23 -1.93 -7.75
CA ASN A 74 10.42 -3.10 -8.14
C ASN A 74 9.03 -2.72 -8.69
N ASN A 75 8.83 -1.47 -9.13
CA ASN A 75 7.61 -0.97 -9.75
C ASN A 75 6.34 -0.98 -8.87
N PHE A 76 6.45 -1.06 -7.55
CA PHE A 76 5.31 -0.84 -6.66
C PHE A 76 4.84 0.61 -6.73
N ASN A 77 3.53 0.83 -6.55
CA ASN A 77 2.88 2.13 -6.61
C ASN A 77 2.09 2.50 -5.35
N ALA A 78 2.02 1.63 -4.35
CA ALA A 78 1.36 1.92 -3.08
C ALA A 78 1.98 1.16 -1.90
N LEU A 79 1.85 1.72 -0.70
CA LEU A 79 2.21 1.08 0.57
C LEU A 79 0.99 1.05 1.51
N TYR A 80 0.69 -0.11 2.09
CA TYR A 80 -0.24 -0.25 3.21
C TYR A 80 0.55 -0.39 4.50
N LEU A 81 0.65 0.69 5.28
CA LEU A 81 1.39 0.69 6.55
C LEU A 81 0.43 0.52 7.73
N GLN A 82 0.71 -0.44 8.61
CA GLN A 82 -0.07 -0.65 9.83
C GLN A 82 0.15 0.49 10.82
N ILE A 83 -0.78 1.43 10.90
CA ILE A 83 -0.63 2.61 11.77
C ILE A 83 -1.38 2.48 13.10
N ARG A 84 -2.27 1.49 13.20
CA ARG A 84 -2.97 1.10 14.42
C ARG A 84 -3.00 -0.42 14.53
N SER A 85 -2.19 -0.97 15.43
CA SER A 85 -1.95 -2.41 15.52
C SER A 85 -2.73 -3.08 16.65
N MET A 86 -2.59 -2.56 17.87
CA MET A 86 -3.05 -3.16 19.12
C MET A 86 -3.72 -2.07 19.98
N ALA A 87 -4.75 -1.40 19.43
CA ALA A 87 -5.38 -0.21 20.00
C ALA A 87 -4.34 0.85 20.43
N ASP A 88 -3.37 1.08 19.54
CA ASP A 88 -2.28 2.03 19.71
C ASP A 88 -1.98 2.71 18.39
N ALA A 89 -1.23 3.81 18.42
CA ALA A 89 -1.00 4.65 17.25
C ALA A 89 0.49 4.82 16.93
N PHE A 90 0.81 4.81 15.64
CA PHE A 90 2.08 5.25 15.04
C PHE A 90 2.04 6.73 14.64
N TYR A 91 1.20 7.53 15.29
CA TYR A 91 0.99 8.94 15.01
C TYR A 91 0.52 9.67 16.27
N PRO A 92 0.68 11.00 16.38
CA PRO A 92 0.15 11.75 17.51
C PRO A 92 -1.38 11.70 17.51
N SER A 93 -1.95 10.94 18.45
CA SER A 93 -3.39 10.72 18.57
C SER A 93 -3.91 11.28 19.90
N SER A 94 -5.10 11.88 19.88
CA SER A 94 -5.85 12.24 21.09
C SER A 94 -6.70 11.09 21.64
N TYR A 95 -6.80 9.98 20.90
CA TYR A 95 -7.71 8.87 21.21
C TYR A 95 -6.97 7.59 21.63
N GLU A 96 -5.78 7.35 21.06
CA GLU A 96 -5.03 6.11 21.23
C GLU A 96 -3.64 6.41 21.81
N PRO A 97 -3.09 5.55 22.67
CA PRO A 97 -1.73 5.69 23.16
C PRO A 97 -0.72 5.44 22.03
N TRP A 98 0.48 5.99 22.16
CA TRP A 98 1.60 5.63 21.28
C TRP A 98 1.90 4.13 21.34
N SER A 99 2.20 3.54 20.19
CA SER A 99 2.58 2.13 20.13
C SER A 99 3.94 1.86 20.77
N SER A 100 4.03 0.79 21.56
CA SER A 100 5.31 0.28 22.05
C SER A 100 6.19 -0.24 20.90
N TYR A 101 5.61 -0.52 19.73
CA TYR A 101 6.34 -0.98 18.55
C TYR A 101 7.15 0.11 17.85
N VAL A 102 6.98 1.40 18.19
CA VAL A 102 7.86 2.48 17.69
C VAL A 102 8.81 2.98 18.77
N SER A 103 8.31 3.22 19.99
CA SER A 103 9.08 3.87 21.06
C SER A 103 9.69 2.89 22.07
N GLY A 104 9.28 1.61 22.04
CA GLY A 104 9.67 0.59 23.02
C GLY A 104 8.73 0.51 24.22
N THR A 105 8.00 1.58 24.53
CA THR A 105 7.11 1.67 25.69
C THR A 105 5.75 2.25 25.27
N ARG A 106 4.66 1.53 25.57
CA ARG A 106 3.31 1.95 25.19
C ARG A 106 2.97 3.29 25.86
N GLY A 107 2.36 4.20 25.10
CA GLY A 107 2.03 5.55 25.55
C GLY A 107 3.19 6.55 25.46
N THR A 108 4.42 6.11 25.22
CA THR A 108 5.59 7.00 25.08
C THR A 108 5.75 7.46 23.63
N SER A 109 5.80 8.78 23.44
CA SER A 109 6.12 9.38 22.13
C SER A 109 7.52 8.98 21.67
N PRO A 110 7.71 8.60 20.38
CA PRO A 110 9.03 8.32 19.83
C PRO A 110 9.84 9.61 19.56
N GLY A 111 9.26 10.80 19.78
CA GLY A 111 9.91 12.09 19.52
C GLY A 111 9.77 12.59 18.09
N TRP A 112 8.99 11.91 17.25
CA TRP A 112 8.70 12.28 15.86
C TRP A 112 7.31 11.76 15.45
N ASP A 113 6.85 12.08 14.24
CA ASP A 113 5.59 11.60 13.66
C ASP A 113 5.86 10.57 12.54
N PRO A 114 5.76 9.25 12.84
CA PRO A 114 6.00 8.19 11.89
C PRO A 114 5.04 8.20 10.69
N LEU A 115 3.74 8.43 10.93
CA LEU A 115 2.72 8.48 9.89
C LEU A 115 3.00 9.61 8.90
N LYS A 116 3.23 10.84 9.41
CA LYS A 116 3.52 11.99 8.55
C LYS A 116 4.74 11.73 7.67
N PHE A 117 5.81 11.21 8.25
CA PHE A 117 7.03 10.90 7.51
C PHE A 117 6.81 9.83 6.44
N ALA A 118 6.07 8.76 6.75
CA ALA A 118 5.77 7.71 5.79
C ALA A 118 4.97 8.24 4.58
N ILE A 119 3.94 9.07 4.83
CA ILE A 119 3.16 9.73 3.77
C ILE A 119 4.07 10.58 2.87
N GLU A 120 4.90 11.45 3.47
CA GLU A 120 5.80 12.33 2.74
C GLU A 120 6.81 11.54 1.87
N GLU A 121 7.40 10.47 2.41
CA GLU A 121 8.35 9.64 1.67
C GLU A 121 7.70 8.79 0.57
N CYS A 122 6.47 8.31 0.76
CA CYS A 122 5.68 7.69 -0.31
C CYS A 122 5.41 8.69 -1.45
N HIS A 123 4.93 9.89 -1.12
CA HIS A 123 4.60 10.90 -2.11
C HIS A 123 5.83 11.39 -2.90
N LYS A 124 6.99 11.52 -2.26
CA LYS A 124 8.26 11.84 -2.96
C LYS A 124 8.61 10.83 -4.06
N ARG A 125 8.13 9.58 -3.95
CA ARG A 125 8.35 8.50 -4.93
C ARG A 125 7.18 8.31 -5.89
N GLY A 126 6.14 9.15 -5.79
CA GLY A 126 4.90 9.00 -6.55
C GLY A 126 4.14 7.72 -6.19
N MET A 127 4.27 7.26 -4.94
CA MET A 127 3.53 6.12 -4.40
C MET A 127 2.35 6.60 -3.57
N GLU A 128 1.23 5.89 -3.65
CA GLU A 128 0.10 6.10 -2.74
C GLU A 128 0.43 5.56 -1.34
N PHE A 129 -0.11 6.21 -0.32
CA PHE A 129 -0.04 5.75 1.06
C PHE A 129 -1.44 5.35 1.53
N HIS A 130 -1.56 4.15 2.10
CA HIS A 130 -2.79 3.63 2.66
C HIS A 130 -2.57 3.31 4.15
N ALA A 131 -3.37 3.94 5.01
CA ALA A 131 -3.34 3.70 6.45
C ALA A 131 -4.09 2.41 6.79
N TRP A 132 -3.37 1.38 7.25
CA TRP A 132 -3.98 0.16 7.76
C TRP A 132 -4.28 0.28 9.25
N ILE A 133 -5.55 0.07 9.57
CA ILE A 133 -6.13 0.04 10.92
C ILE A 133 -6.67 -1.36 11.18
N ASN A 134 -6.31 -1.97 12.31
CA ASN A 134 -7.00 -3.14 12.88
C ASN A 134 -8.28 -2.70 13.61
#